data_AF-A0A496QYA8-F1
#
_entry.id   AF-A0A496QYA8-F1
#
_cell.length_a   1.000
_cell.length_b   1.000
_cell.length_c   1.000
_cell.angle_alpha   90.00
_cell.angle_beta   90.00
_cell.angle_gamma   90.00
#
_symmetry.space_group_name_H-M   'P 1'
#
loop_
_entity.id
_entity.type
_entity.pdbx_description
1 polymer ?
#
loop_
_entity_poly.entity_id
_entity_poly.type
_entity_poly.pdbx_seq_one_letter_code
_entity_poly.pdbx_strand_id
1 'polypeptide(L)'
;MGDEIIIGCDTFLHLGAGLFEVQRIGEDSSDINWRQTRLHSINGLAFRMPQHETMHAIDPDCIGITKDSPWELNRRWMDLISKSGAPLFISADPDAINAAQEVAIRKAFAVASRPKPYAEPLDWMESTCPRHWRTAEGVETFDWADHSGQSVFKGFFATQEI
;
A
#
# COMPACT_ATOMS: atom_id res chain seq x y z
N MET A 1 -0.27 23.87 22.62
CA MET A 1 -0.19 22.51 22.04
C MET A 1 0.44 22.72 20.68
N GLY A 2 1.57 22.07 20.41
CA GLY A 2 2.28 22.29 19.16
C GLY A 2 1.57 21.58 18.01
N ASP A 3 1.97 21.91 16.79
CA ASP A 3 1.49 21.31 15.55
C ASP A 3 2.27 19.99 15.26
N GLU A 4 2.46 19.15 16.29
CA GLU A 4 3.14 17.87 16.13
C GLU A 4 2.20 16.81 15.52
N ILE A 5 2.75 15.94 14.66
CA ILE A 5 2.06 14.77 14.12
C ILE A 5 2.68 13.53 14.77
N ILE A 6 1.85 12.72 15.43
CA ILE A 6 2.24 11.46 16.05
C ILE A 6 1.82 10.31 15.14
N ILE A 7 2.79 9.46 14.80
CA ILE A 7 2.57 8.23 14.04
C ILE A 7 2.65 7.04 15.00
N GLY A 8 1.51 6.37 15.22
CA GLY A 8 1.46 5.12 15.96
C GLY A 8 1.91 3.95 15.09
N CYS A 9 2.82 3.13 15.60
CA CYS A 9 3.35 1.96 14.91
C CYS A 9 3.50 0.81 15.91
N ASP A 10 3.00 -0.38 15.56
CA ASP A 10 2.92 -1.53 16.46
C ASP A 10 2.13 -1.24 17.76
N THR A 11 1.04 -0.48 17.61
CA THR A 11 0.13 -0.10 18.69
C THR A 11 -1.26 -0.71 18.48
N PHE A 12 -2.05 -0.75 19.54
CA PHE A 12 -3.44 -1.18 19.45
C PHE A 12 -4.27 -0.15 18.67
N LEU A 13 -4.72 -0.57 17.48
CA LEU A 13 -5.34 0.30 16.48
C LEU A 13 -6.53 1.13 17.00
N HIS A 14 -7.48 0.49 17.69
CA HIS A 14 -8.66 1.17 18.22
C HIS A 14 -8.40 1.92 19.54
N LEU A 15 -7.39 1.52 20.32
CA LEU A 15 -7.00 2.23 21.55
C LEU A 15 -6.17 3.49 21.25
N GLY A 16 -5.54 3.55 20.08
CA GLY A 16 -4.84 4.73 19.57
C GLY A 16 -5.75 5.80 18.94
N ALA A 17 -7.06 5.52 18.76
CA ALA A 17 -7.99 6.46 18.15
C ALA A 17 -8.12 7.74 19.02
N GLY A 18 -7.86 8.91 18.42
CA GLY A 18 -7.82 10.19 19.12
C GLY A 18 -6.52 10.45 19.90
N LEU A 19 -5.54 9.54 19.86
CA LEU A 19 -4.19 9.74 20.40
C LEU A 19 -3.14 9.95 19.30
N PHE A 20 -3.33 9.32 18.14
CA PHE A 20 -2.42 9.41 17.00
C PHE A 20 -3.12 10.03 15.79
N GLU A 21 -2.45 10.98 15.13
CA GLU A 21 -2.91 11.53 13.86
C GLU A 21 -2.77 10.50 12.74
N VAL A 22 -1.71 9.69 12.77
CA VAL A 22 -1.43 8.64 11.78
C VAL A 22 -1.19 7.31 12.48
N GLN A 23 -1.61 6.20 11.90
CA GLN A 23 -1.42 4.86 12.46
C GLN A 23 -1.05 3.86 11.38
N ARG A 24 0.03 3.12 11.62
CA ARG A 24 0.44 2.00 10.77
C ARG A 24 -0.57 0.86 10.87
N ILE A 25 -1.07 0.42 9.72
CA ILE A 25 -2.22 -0.51 9.61
C ILE A 25 -1.84 -1.93 9.15
N GLY A 26 -0.56 -2.23 9.01
CA GLY A 26 -0.06 -3.54 8.58
C GLY A 26 1.20 -3.97 9.33
N GLU A 27 1.82 -5.05 8.87
CA GLU A 27 3.23 -5.36 9.16
C GLU A 27 4.12 -4.56 8.21
N ASP A 28 5.44 -4.60 8.44
CA ASP A 28 6.44 -4.02 7.54
C ASP A 28 6.28 -4.53 6.09
N SER A 29 6.35 -3.60 5.14
CA SER A 29 6.59 -3.85 3.72
C SER A 29 8.02 -4.36 3.53
N SER A 30 8.28 -4.97 2.37
CA SER A 30 9.61 -5.52 2.07
C SER A 30 10.09 -5.01 0.72
N ASP A 31 11.35 -4.59 0.70
CA ASP A 31 12.10 -4.21 -0.49
C ASP A 31 12.65 -5.42 -1.26
N ILE A 32 12.72 -6.60 -0.62
CA ILE A 32 13.21 -7.85 -1.23
C ILE A 32 12.05 -8.81 -1.53
N ASN A 33 11.08 -8.93 -0.61
CA ASN A 33 9.98 -9.89 -0.70
C ASN A 33 8.65 -9.21 -1.03
N TRP A 34 8.36 -9.02 -2.32
CA TRP A 34 7.13 -8.34 -2.74
C TRP A 34 5.83 -9.04 -2.28
N ARG A 35 5.87 -10.35 -2.04
CA ARG A 35 4.73 -11.08 -1.47
C ARG A 35 4.35 -10.52 -0.10
N GLN A 36 5.32 -10.08 0.70
CA GLN A 36 5.11 -9.48 2.01
C GLN A 36 4.39 -8.13 1.87
N THR A 37 4.89 -7.23 1.02
CA THR A 37 4.22 -5.94 0.73
C THR A 37 2.79 -6.14 0.23
N ARG A 38 2.57 -7.14 -0.62
CA ARG A 38 1.23 -7.49 -1.08
C ARG A 38 0.32 -7.98 0.06
N LEU A 39 0.83 -8.80 0.97
CA LEU A 39 0.06 -9.38 2.07
C LEU A 39 -0.25 -8.39 3.19
N HIS A 40 0.63 -7.43 3.46
CA HIS A 40 0.50 -6.53 4.60
C HIS A 40 0.09 -5.12 4.20
N SER A 41 0.73 -4.53 3.20
CA SER A 41 0.46 -3.15 2.79
C SER A 41 -0.80 -3.05 1.93
N ILE A 42 -0.87 -3.80 0.83
CA ILE A 42 -2.03 -3.74 -0.09
C ILE A 42 -3.31 -4.22 0.60
N ASN A 43 -3.23 -5.34 1.32
CA ASN A 43 -4.37 -5.83 2.09
C ASN A 43 -4.71 -4.93 3.27
N GLY A 44 -3.69 -4.43 3.98
CA GLY A 44 -3.90 -3.43 5.02
C GLY A 44 -4.75 -2.29 4.49
N LEU A 45 -4.30 -1.66 3.40
CA LEU A 45 -5.03 -0.57 2.75
C LEU A 45 -6.47 -0.98 2.40
N ALA A 46 -6.66 -2.11 1.73
CA ALA A 46 -7.98 -2.54 1.28
C ALA A 46 -8.98 -2.79 2.42
N PHE A 47 -8.57 -3.52 3.46
CA PHE A 47 -9.48 -3.94 4.53
C PHE A 47 -9.59 -2.93 5.67
N ARG A 48 -8.66 -1.97 5.76
CA ARG A 48 -8.62 -0.94 6.81
C ARG A 48 -8.87 0.47 6.29
N MET A 49 -9.10 0.67 4.99
CA MET A 49 -9.55 1.95 4.42
C MET A 49 -10.69 2.61 5.20
N PRO A 50 -11.72 1.88 5.68
CA PRO A 50 -12.80 2.49 6.47
C PRO A 50 -12.37 3.13 7.79
N GLN A 51 -11.15 2.86 8.28
CA GLN A 51 -10.60 3.48 9.49
C GLN A 51 -10.01 4.87 9.20
N HIS A 52 -9.69 5.15 7.93
CA HIS A 52 -9.06 6.38 7.50
C HIS A 52 -9.96 7.59 7.80
N GLU A 53 -9.39 8.58 8.50
CA GLU A 53 -10.05 9.80 8.98
C GLU A 53 -11.28 9.57 9.88
N THR A 54 -11.56 8.31 10.25
CA THR A 54 -12.57 7.93 11.24
C THR A 54 -11.91 7.63 12.59
N MET A 55 -10.77 6.93 12.58
CA MET A 55 -9.95 6.67 13.77
C MET A 55 -8.64 7.46 13.74
N HIS A 56 -8.00 7.52 12.57
CA HIS A 56 -6.69 8.13 12.30
C HIS A 56 -6.46 8.20 10.78
N ALA A 57 -5.44 8.93 10.34
CA ALA A 57 -4.89 8.69 9.00
C ALA A 57 -4.22 7.30 8.97
N ILE A 58 -4.56 6.45 8.00
CA ILE A 58 -3.98 5.10 7.94
C ILE A 58 -2.64 5.14 7.22
N ASP A 59 -1.63 4.46 7.75
CA ASP A 59 -0.33 4.31 7.11
C ASP A 59 -0.14 2.85 6.64
N PRO A 60 -0.19 2.59 5.31
CA PRO A 60 0.02 1.26 4.76
C PRO A 60 1.51 0.86 4.68
N ASP A 61 2.36 1.58 5.40
CA ASP A 61 3.81 1.51 5.42
C ASP A 61 4.47 2.12 4.16
N CYS A 62 5.77 2.38 4.26
CA CYS A 62 6.56 3.01 3.23
C CYS A 62 6.77 2.12 1.99
N ILE A 63 7.04 2.78 0.87
CA ILE A 63 7.47 2.12 -0.37
C ILE A 63 9.00 2.04 -0.33
N GLY A 64 9.52 0.84 -0.14
CA GLY A 64 10.97 0.55 -0.17
C GLY A 64 11.50 0.48 -1.60
N ILE A 65 12.33 1.44 -2.00
CA ILE A 65 12.98 1.48 -3.32
C ILE A 65 14.47 1.23 -3.14
N THR A 66 14.91 0.04 -3.52
CA THR A 66 16.31 -0.40 -3.56
C THR A 66 16.63 -1.01 -4.92
N LYS A 67 17.91 -1.34 -5.17
CA LYS A 67 18.35 -1.99 -6.42
C LYS A 67 17.73 -3.38 -6.64
N ASP A 68 17.37 -4.05 -5.55
CA ASP A 68 16.77 -5.39 -5.57
C ASP A 68 15.24 -5.35 -5.66
N SER A 69 14.63 -4.19 -5.38
CA SER A 69 13.18 -4.05 -5.39
C SER A 69 12.60 -4.04 -6.82
N PRO A 70 11.48 -4.76 -7.08
CA PRO A 70 10.86 -4.80 -8.39
C PRO A 70 10.18 -3.46 -8.71
N TRP A 71 10.88 -2.60 -9.44
CA TRP A 71 10.44 -1.22 -9.72
C TRP A 71 9.01 -1.11 -10.24
N GLU A 72 8.58 -1.95 -11.19
CA GLU A 72 7.23 -1.83 -11.75
C GLU A 72 6.13 -2.12 -10.74
N LEU A 73 6.39 -3.00 -9.78
CA LEU A 73 5.45 -3.28 -8.69
C LEU A 73 5.41 -2.13 -7.69
N ASN A 74 6.58 -1.60 -7.31
CA ASN A 74 6.70 -0.39 -6.50
C ASN A 74 6.01 0.81 -7.15
N ARG A 75 6.18 1.00 -8.46
CA ARG A 75 5.55 2.08 -9.22
C ARG A 75 4.03 1.97 -9.20
N ARG A 76 3.48 0.76 -9.38
CA ARG A 76 2.03 0.50 -9.31
C ARG A 76 1.49 0.74 -7.90
N TRP A 77 2.22 0.26 -6.89
CA TRP A 77 1.84 0.45 -5.50
C TRP A 77 1.86 1.94 -5.10
N MET A 78 2.90 2.66 -5.52
CA MET A 78 3.03 4.11 -5.35
C MET A 78 1.90 4.87 -6.03
N ASP A 79 1.53 4.48 -7.25
CA ASP A 79 0.40 5.09 -7.95
C ASP A 79 -0.91 4.90 -7.17
N LEU A 80 -1.20 3.68 -6.70
CA LEU A 80 -2.38 3.41 -5.89
C LEU A 80 -2.39 4.21 -4.57
N ILE A 81 -1.32 4.18 -3.76
CA ILE A 81 -1.27 4.94 -2.50
C ILE A 81 -1.47 6.43 -2.78
N SER A 82 -0.79 6.98 -3.80
CA SER A 82 -0.90 8.41 -4.12
C SER A 82 -2.33 8.84 -4.45
N LYS A 83 -3.13 7.92 -4.98
CA LYS A 83 -4.55 8.12 -5.32
C LYS A 83 -5.52 7.69 -4.22
N SER A 84 -5.03 7.05 -3.16
CA SER A 84 -5.87 6.45 -2.12
C SER A 84 -6.38 7.43 -1.08
N GLY A 85 -5.77 8.60 -0.93
CA GLY A 85 -6.06 9.53 0.18
C GLY A 85 -5.24 9.24 1.44
N ALA A 86 -4.72 8.02 1.60
CA ALA A 86 -3.78 7.70 2.68
C ALA A 86 -2.44 8.47 2.50
N PRO A 87 -1.73 8.81 3.60
CA PRO A 87 -0.37 9.30 3.56
C PRO A 87 0.56 8.40 2.73
N LEU A 88 1.44 9.04 1.95
CA LEU A 88 2.46 8.38 1.14
C LEU A 88 3.84 8.57 1.77
N PHE A 89 4.47 7.47 2.19
CA PHE A 89 5.86 7.45 2.64
C PHE A 89 6.72 6.65 1.65
N ILE A 90 7.93 7.15 1.37
CA ILE A 90 8.89 6.49 0.48
C ILE A 90 10.22 6.37 1.22
N SER A 91 10.76 5.16 1.27
CA SER A 91 12.10 4.85 1.77
C SER A 91 12.96 4.42 0.60
N ALA A 92 13.81 5.32 0.10
CA ALA A 92 14.58 5.08 -1.13
C ALA A 92 16.08 5.13 -0.86
N ASP A 93 16.80 4.12 -1.37
CA ASP A 93 18.25 4.18 -1.55
C ASP A 93 18.56 5.20 -2.66
N PRO A 94 19.27 6.31 -2.39
CA PRO A 94 19.62 7.29 -3.41
C PRO A 94 20.37 6.69 -4.62
N ASP A 95 21.15 5.62 -4.40
CA ASP A 95 21.88 4.94 -5.47
C ASP A 95 20.99 4.05 -6.35
N ALA A 96 19.75 3.79 -5.93
CA ALA A 96 18.75 3.03 -6.68
C ALA A 96 17.83 3.93 -7.54
N ILE A 97 17.93 5.26 -7.42
CA ILE A 97 17.06 6.22 -8.10
C ILE A 97 17.71 6.78 -9.37
N ASN A 98 17.09 6.53 -10.51
CA ASN A 98 17.39 7.16 -11.79
C ASN A 98 16.39 8.30 -12.10
N ALA A 99 16.66 9.03 -13.18
CA ALA A 99 15.85 10.18 -13.59
C ALA A 99 14.36 9.84 -13.84
N ALA A 100 14.06 8.66 -14.37
CA ALA A 100 12.67 8.25 -14.61
C ALA A 100 11.94 7.93 -13.29
N GLN A 101 12.64 7.30 -12.35
CA GLN A 101 12.11 7.03 -11.00
C GLN A 101 11.89 8.32 -10.23
N GLU A 102 12.81 9.29 -10.31
CA GLU A 102 12.66 10.60 -9.69
C GLU A 102 11.40 11.32 -10.20
N VAL A 103 11.17 11.33 -11.51
CA VAL A 103 9.96 11.91 -12.11
C VAL A 103 8.70 11.22 -11.60
N ALA A 104 8.71 9.89 -11.50
CA ALA A 104 7.57 9.13 -10.99
C ALA A 104 7.29 9.45 -9.51
N ILE A 105 8.33 9.52 -8.67
CA ILE A 105 8.24 9.87 -7.24
C ILE A 105 7.68 11.29 -7.08
N ARG A 106 8.21 12.27 -7.81
CA ARG A 106 7.71 13.66 -7.79
C ARG A 106 6.24 13.74 -8.18
N LYS A 107 5.84 12.99 -9.22
CA LYS A 107 4.44 12.91 -9.64
C LYS A 107 3.56 12.32 -8.53
N ALA A 108 3.99 11.21 -7.92
CA ALA A 108 3.24 10.55 -6.86
C ALA A 108 3.03 11.48 -5.65
N PHE A 109 4.06 12.19 -5.20
CA PHE A 109 3.90 13.19 -4.13
C PHE A 109 2.98 14.34 -4.52
N ALA A 110 3.09 14.87 -5.74
CA ALA A 110 2.21 15.95 -6.21
C ALA A 110 0.74 15.52 -6.30
N VAL A 111 0.49 14.23 -6.57
CA VAL A 111 -0.84 13.63 -6.55
C VAL A 111 -1.29 13.44 -5.09
N ALA A 112 -0.47 12.83 -4.23
CA ALA A 112 -0.80 12.54 -2.83
C ALA A 112 -1.03 13.80 -1.98
N SER A 113 -0.37 14.93 -2.31
CA SER A 113 -0.48 16.18 -1.54
C SER A 113 -1.82 16.91 -1.70
N ARG A 114 -2.77 16.36 -2.47
CA ARG A 114 -4.07 16.98 -2.73
C ARG A 114 -5.17 16.22 -2.00
N PRO A 115 -6.10 16.90 -1.33
CA PRO A 115 -7.30 16.27 -0.79
C PRO A 115 -8.06 15.52 -1.90
N LYS A 116 -8.53 14.31 -1.58
CA LYS A 116 -9.27 13.46 -2.51
C LYS A 116 -10.12 12.44 -1.76
N PRO A 117 -11.18 11.92 -2.40
CA PRO A 117 -11.89 10.75 -1.89
C PRO A 117 -10.97 9.55 -1.71
N TYR A 118 -11.30 8.70 -0.75
CA TYR A 118 -10.58 7.47 -0.48
C TYR A 118 -10.70 6.48 -1.63
N ALA A 119 -9.63 5.74 -1.94
CA ALA A 119 -9.72 4.65 -2.91
C ALA A 119 -10.46 3.44 -2.30
N GLU A 120 -11.43 2.93 -3.04
CA GLU A 120 -12.25 1.78 -2.61
C GLU A 120 -11.81 0.53 -3.40
N PRO A 121 -11.40 -0.55 -2.72
CA PRO A 121 -11.20 -1.83 -3.39
C PRO A 121 -12.56 -2.39 -3.79
N LEU A 122 -12.71 -2.88 -5.02
CA LEU A 122 -14.00 -3.35 -5.56
C LEU A 122 -14.15 -4.86 -5.47
N ASP A 123 -13.05 -5.58 -5.39
CA ASP A 123 -12.97 -7.05 -5.36
C ASP A 123 -12.52 -7.60 -4.00
N TRP A 124 -12.56 -6.79 -2.93
CA TRP A 124 -12.10 -7.19 -1.58
C TRP A 124 -12.89 -8.32 -0.93
N MET A 125 -14.15 -8.51 -1.31
CA MET A 125 -14.98 -9.64 -0.84
C MET A 125 -14.67 -10.94 -1.58
N GLU A 126 -13.99 -10.87 -2.73
CA GLU A 126 -13.73 -12.00 -3.63
C GLU A 126 -12.24 -12.36 -3.69
N SER A 127 -11.37 -11.42 -3.29
CA SER A 127 -9.92 -11.55 -3.37
C SER A 127 -9.25 -11.08 -2.08
N THR A 128 -8.29 -11.88 -1.61
CA THR A 128 -7.35 -11.50 -0.55
C THR A 128 -6.19 -10.65 -1.08
N CYS A 129 -6.30 -10.14 -2.31
CA CYS A 129 -5.38 -9.20 -2.91
C CYS A 129 -6.14 -8.36 -3.95
N PRO A 130 -6.84 -7.29 -3.52
CA PRO A 130 -7.72 -6.53 -4.40
C PRO A 130 -6.97 -5.86 -5.54
N ARG A 131 -7.47 -6.01 -6.76
CA ARG A 131 -6.87 -5.50 -7.99
C ARG A 131 -7.67 -4.39 -8.61
N HIS A 132 -8.97 -4.34 -8.36
CA HIS A 132 -9.86 -3.36 -8.91
C HIS A 132 -10.11 -2.28 -7.87
N TRP A 133 -9.76 -1.04 -8.19
CA TRP A 133 -9.87 0.08 -7.26
C TRP A 133 -10.64 1.22 -7.91
N ARG A 134 -11.62 1.76 -7.18
CA ARG A 134 -12.26 3.02 -7.53
C ARG A 134 -11.47 4.15 -6.88
N THR A 135 -10.85 4.98 -7.71
CA THR A 135 -10.14 6.20 -7.31
C THR A 135 -10.96 7.43 -7.74
N ALA A 136 -10.48 8.63 -7.40
CA ALA A 136 -11.06 9.88 -7.90
C ALA A 136 -10.99 10.01 -9.44
N GLU A 137 -10.09 9.28 -10.09
CA GLU A 137 -9.88 9.32 -11.54
C GLU A 137 -10.72 8.25 -12.28
N GLY A 138 -11.34 7.31 -11.56
CA GLY A 138 -12.18 6.26 -12.12
C GLY A 138 -11.85 4.88 -11.56
N VAL A 139 -12.25 3.84 -12.28
CA VAL A 139 -11.91 2.45 -11.92
C VAL A 139 -10.60 2.09 -12.59
N GLU A 140 -9.63 1.64 -11.79
CA GLU A 140 -8.31 1.23 -12.23
C GLU A 140 -8.02 -0.22 -11.83
N THR A 141 -7.26 -0.91 -12.68
CA THR A 141 -6.85 -2.29 -12.44
C THR A 141 -5.35 -2.34 -12.22
N PHE A 142 -4.95 -2.86 -11.07
CA PHE A 142 -3.56 -3.10 -10.72
C PHE A 142 -3.24 -4.59 -10.81
N ASP A 143 -2.12 -4.91 -11.45
CA ASP A 143 -1.59 -6.27 -11.45
C ASP A 143 -0.44 -6.38 -10.46
N TRP A 144 -0.63 -7.21 -9.44
CA TRP A 144 0.32 -7.48 -8.37
C TRP A 144 1.13 -8.77 -8.62
N ALA A 145 0.91 -9.44 -9.75
CA ALA A 145 1.73 -10.57 -10.15
C ALA A 145 3.13 -10.10 -10.53
N ASP A 146 4.13 -10.76 -9.96
CA ASP A 146 5.48 -10.69 -10.50
C ASP A 146 5.50 -11.45 -11.84
N HIS A 147 6.08 -10.84 -12.88
CA HIS A 147 6.27 -11.50 -14.16
C HIS A 147 7.30 -12.66 -14.06
N SER A 148 7.96 -12.84 -12.91
CA SER A 148 8.78 -13.99 -12.56
C SER A 148 7.98 -15.28 -12.28
N GLY A 149 7.03 -15.64 -13.15
CA GLY A 149 6.60 -17.03 -13.40
C GLY A 149 6.16 -17.93 -12.24
N GLN A 150 5.92 -17.45 -11.02
CA GLN A 150 5.38 -18.27 -9.93
C GLN A 150 3.91 -17.95 -9.71
N SER A 151 3.07 -18.78 -10.34
CA SER A 151 1.64 -18.88 -10.03
C SER A 151 1.42 -18.96 -8.52
N VAL A 152 0.66 -18.00 -7.99
CA VAL A 152 0.40 -17.84 -6.54
C VAL A 152 -0.79 -18.69 -6.07
N PHE A 153 -1.27 -19.61 -6.90
CA PHE A 153 -2.24 -20.64 -6.53
C PHE A 153 -1.63 -22.02 -6.74
N LYS A 154 -0.83 -22.49 -5.77
CA LYS A 154 -0.88 -23.93 -5.43
C LYS A 154 -1.98 -24.06 -4.39
N GLY A 155 -3.17 -24.45 -4.88
CA GLY A 155 -4.34 -24.70 -4.06
C GLY A 155 -4.03 -25.68 -2.93
N PHE A 156 -4.61 -25.40 -1.77
CA PHE A 156 -4.62 -26.26 -0.59
C PHE A 156 -5.53 -27.50 -0.76
N PHE A 157 -5.86 -27.86 -2.00
CA PHE A 157 -6.67 -29.04 -2.35
C PHE A 157 -5.90 -29.90 -3.36
N ALA A 158 -4.79 -30.49 -2.91
CA ALA A 158 -4.29 -31.71 -3.52
C ALA A 158 -5.00 -32.88 -2.84
N THR A 159 -5.97 -33.43 -3.56
CA THR A 159 -6.56 -34.78 -3.46
C THR A 159 -5.85 -35.74 -2.51
N GLN A 160 -6.55 -36.20 -1.46
CA GLN A 160 -6.37 -37.58 -0.99
C GLN A 160 -7.27 -38.47 -1.86
N GLU A 161 -6.62 -39.36 -2.60
CA GLU A 161 -7.24 -40.43 -3.37
C GLU A 161 -7.93 -41.43 -2.42
N ILE A 162 -9.13 -41.88 -2.84
CA ILE A 162 -9.56 -43.29 -2.73
C ILE A 162 -9.76 -43.76 -4.16
#